data_AF-A0A3B8RFJ2-F1
#
_entry.id   AF-A0A3B8RFJ2-F1
#
_cell.length_a   1.000
_cell.length_b   1.000
_cell.length_c   1.000
_cell.angle_alpha   90.00
_cell.angle_beta   90.00
_cell.angle_gamma   90.00
#
_symmetry.space_group_name_H-M   'P 1'
#
loop_
_entity.id
_entity.type
_entity.pdbx_description
1 polymer ?
#
loop_
_entity_poly.entity_id
_entity_poly.type
_entity_poly.pdbx_seq_one_letter_code
_entity_poly.pdbx_strand_id
1 'polypeptide(L)' 'LIPTSEVPLTNLVADKIVDASSLPIRLTAHTPCFRSEAGSHGRDTRGMIRQHQF' A
#
# COMPACT_ATOMS: atom_id res chain seq x y z
N LEU A 1 -3.14 7.39 -7.73
CA LEU A 1 -3.71 6.19 -7.06
C LEU A 1 -2.62 5.55 -6.21
N ILE A 2 -2.96 4.96 -5.07
CA ILE A 2 -1.96 4.39 -4.14
C ILE A 2 -1.54 2.98 -4.57
N PRO A 3 -0.24 2.61 -4.50
CA PRO A 3 0.23 1.26 -4.83
C PRO A 3 0.06 0.26 -3.67
N THR A 4 -0.31 0.75 -2.48
CA THR A 4 -0.60 0.04 -1.24
C THR A 4 -1.23 1.00 -0.22
N SER A 5 -2.01 0.48 0.74
CA SER A 5 -2.52 1.24 1.89
C SER A 5 -1.43 1.76 2.83
N GLU A 6 -0.22 1.19 2.77
CA GLU A 6 0.93 1.66 3.55
C GLU A 6 1.22 3.15 3.30
N VAL A 7 1.12 3.61 2.06
CA VAL A 7 1.40 5.01 1.69
C VAL A 7 0.55 5.99 2.51
N PRO A 8 -0.79 5.91 2.51
CA PRO A 8 -1.60 6.79 3.35
C PRO A 8 -1.53 6.46 4.85
N LEU A 9 -1.49 5.19 5.26
CA LEU A 9 -1.52 4.81 6.67
C LEU A 9 -0.27 5.30 7.42
N THR A 10 0.91 5.12 6.84
CA THR A 10 2.16 5.61 7.45
C THR A 10 2.18 7.13 7.56
N ASN A 11 1.60 7.83 6.57
CA ASN A 11 1.53 9.29 6.59
C ASN A 11 0.52 9.86 7.61
N LEU A 12 -0.29 9.04 8.28
CA LEU A 12 -1.17 9.52 9.36
C LEU A 12 -0.39 10.11 10.55
N VAL A 13 0.87 9.70 10.71
CA VAL A 13 1.79 10.19 11.76
C VAL A 13 2.90 11.09 11.22
N ALA A 14 2.86 11.45 9.93
CA ALA A 14 3.79 12.43 9.37
C ALA A 14 3.67 13.75 10.13
N ASP A 15 4.82 14.37 10.43
CA ASP A 15 4.94 15.65 11.15
C ASP A 15 4.31 15.65 12.56
N LYS A 16 4.18 14.48 13.20
CA LYS A 16 3.69 14.33 14.59
C LYS A 16 4.77 13.76 15.51
N ILE A 17 4.87 14.32 16.72
CA ILE A 17 5.60 13.71 17.82
C ILE A 17 4.63 12.74 18.52
N VAL A 18 4.96 11.45 18.48
CA VAL A 18 4.14 10.39 19.09
C VAL A 18 4.66 10.09 20.49
N ASP A 19 3.79 10.11 21.49
CA ASP A 19 4.13 9.71 22.86
C ASP A 19 4.50 8.22 22.89
N ALA A 20 5.63 7.88 23.53
CA ALA A 20 6.08 6.50 23.66
C ALA A 20 5.04 5.58 24.31
N SER A 21 4.23 6.11 25.23
CA SER A 21 3.14 5.37 25.89
C SER A 21 1.97 5.03 24.96
N SER A 22 1.83 5.75 23.83
CA SER A 22 0.80 5.49 22.81
C SER A 22 1.19 4.39 21.81
N LEU A 23 2.43 3.88 21.91
CA LEU A 23 2.94 2.80 21.07
C LEU A 23 2.65 1.43 21.71
N PRO A 24 2.36 0.38 20.91
CA PRO A 24 2.36 0.38 19.44
C PRO A 24 1.04 0.87 18.84
N ILE A 25 1.13 1.69 17.79
CA ILE A 25 -0.02 2.02 16.94
C ILE A 25 -0.19 0.89 15.91
N ARG A 26 -1.35 0.23 15.89
CA ARG A 26 -1.66 -0.86 14.96
C ARG A 26 -2.83 -0.46 14.07
N LEU A 27 -2.58 -0.40 12.78
CA LEU A 27 -3.55 0.02 11.77
C LEU A 27 -3.74 -1.10 10.74
N THR A 28 -4.94 -1.18 10.18
CA THR A 28 -5.26 -2.06 9.05
C THR A 28 -6.16 -1.30 8.08
N ALA A 29 -6.09 -1.65 6.80
CA ALA A 29 -6.99 -1.12 5.80
C ALA A 29 -7.23 -2.15 4.70
N HIS A 30 -8.42 -2.10 4.11
CA HIS A 30 -8.77 -2.85 2.91
C HIS A 30 -9.02 -1.84 1.80
N THR A 31 -8.07 -1.73 0.87
CA THR A 31 -8.10 -0.73 -0.21
C THR A 31 -7.64 -1.35 -1.52
N PRO A 32 -8.24 -0.96 -2.66
CA PRO A 32 -7.67 -1.31 -3.96
C PRO A 32 -6.28 -0.67 -4.11
N CYS A 33 -5.34 -1.45 -4.64
CA CYS A 33 -3.95 -1.07 -4.85
C CYS A 33 -3.67 -0.99 -6.36
N PHE A 34 -3.01 0.09 -6.78
CA PHE A 34 -2.81 0.38 -8.18
C PHE A 34 -1.33 0.45 -8.55
N ARG A 35 -0.90 -0.43 -9.45
CA ARG A 35 0.51 -0.51 -9.90
C ARG A 35 0.60 -0.47 -11.41
N SER A 36 1.58 0.27 -11.93
CA SER A 36 1.80 0.38 -13.38
C SER A 36 2.38 -0.89 -13.99
N GLU A 37 3.04 -1.74 -13.19
CA GLU A 37 3.68 -2.99 -13.64
C GLU A 37 4.61 -2.78 -14.86
N ALA A 38 5.20 -1.59 -14.98
CA ALA A 38 6.14 -1.27 -16.04
C ALA A 38 7.34 -2.25 -16.00
N GLY A 39 7.70 -2.79 -17.16
CA GLY A 39 8.77 -3.80 -17.28
C GLY A 39 8.32 -5.26 -17.08
N SER A 40 7.01 -5.55 -16.96
CA SER A 40 6.49 -6.91 -16.81
C SER A 40 5.99 -7.57 -18.11
N HIS A 41 6.43 -7.09 -19.28
CA HIS A 41 5.98 -7.62 -20.57
C HIS A 41 6.21 -9.14 -20.68
N GLY A 42 5.15 -9.88 -21.04
CA GLY A 42 5.19 -11.33 -21.19
C GLY A 42 5.18 -12.13 -19.87
N ARG A 43 5.16 -11.47 -18.71
CA ARG A 43 5.14 -12.13 -17.39
C ARG A 43 3.75 -12.11 -16.78
N ASP A 44 3.29 -13.25 -16.25
CA ASP A 44 2.01 -13.41 -15.54
C ASP A 44 0.79 -12.85 -16.31
N THR A 45 0.81 -12.98 -17.64
CA THR A 45 -0.16 -12.33 -18.55
C THR A 45 -1.58 -12.90 -18.49
N ARG A 46 -1.77 -14.09 -17.90
CA ARG A 46 -3.07 -14.74 -17.73
C ARG A 46 -3.39 -14.92 -16.25
N GLY A 47 -4.64 -14.63 -15.88
CA GLY A 47 -5.14 -14.85 -14.52
C GLY A 47 -5.03 -13.61 -13.62
N MET A 48 -5.15 -13.81 -12.32
CA MET A 48 -5.28 -12.72 -11.33
C MET A 48 -3.99 -12.43 -10.55
N ILE A 49 -2.87 -13.02 -10.94
CA ILE A 49 -1.60 -12.90 -10.20
C ILE A 49 -0.97 -11.52 -10.34
N ARG A 50 -1.09 -10.89 -11.52
CA ARG A 50 -0.56 -9.55 -11.80
C ARG A 50 -1.63 -8.71 -12.48
N GLN A 51 -2.10 -7.68 -11.77
CA GLN A 51 -3.15 -6.78 -12.22
C GLN A 51 -2.74 -5.35 -11.93
N HIS A 52 -3.22 -4.40 -12.73
CA HIS A 52 -3.05 -2.98 -12.44
C HIS A 52 -3.87 -2.52 -11.23
N GLN A 53 -4.91 -3.27 -10.88
CA GLN A 53 -5.73 -3.09 -9.69
C GLN A 53 -5.89 -4.43 -8.99
N PHE A 54 -5.56 -4.49 -7.71
CA PHE A 54 -5.76 -5.66 -6.85
C PHE A 54 -6.21 -5.24 -5.45
#